data_AF-A0A914Z8B1-F1
#
_entry.id   AF-A0A914Z8B1-F1
#
_cell.length_a   1.000
_cell.length_b   1.000
_cell.length_c   1.000
_cell.angle_alpha   90.00
_cell.angle_beta   90.00
_cell.angle_gamma   90.00
#
_symmetry.space_group_name_H-M   'P 1'
#
loop_
_entity.id
_entity.type
_entity.pdbx_description
1 polymer ?
#
loop_
_entity_poly.entity_id
_entity_poly.type
_entity_poly.pdbx_seq_one_letter_code
_entity_poly.pdbx_strand_id
1 'polypeptide(L)'
;MLNKNLEDLSVGTLEEDLINQGGTPQNNNIITIDDDENVDDAQLDEVANNALQIPLSAYNLNKVINKEYIDDVTIDSVINKDVVQRNPDILLVSATVWQQRIIENWGDERRLPNRLPTIPRYSTTFRKAVIPIHMQNHWNVAVLDKETKKCVFYCTLRWELGEPYYSKLKLICCLLCDGEECEIVTAPDDSFLMQYDGYNCGPMICMLAYRILNNEV
;
A
#
# COMPACT_ATOMS: atom_id res chain seq x y z
N MET A 1 20.24 56.67 -11.41
CA MET A 1 19.70 56.98 -12.75
C MET A 1 19.19 55.67 -13.34
N LEU A 2 17.87 55.54 -13.43
CA LEU A 2 17.19 54.41 -14.09
C LEU A 2 17.18 54.65 -15.60
N ASN A 3 17.46 53.63 -16.39
CA ASN A 3 17.13 53.65 -17.82
C ASN A 3 16.26 52.44 -18.17
N LYS A 4 15.11 52.77 -18.76
CA LYS A 4 14.12 51.90 -19.41
C LYS A 4 14.72 51.27 -20.67
N ASN A 5 14.25 50.08 -21.02
CA ASN A 5 13.52 49.87 -22.28
C ASN A 5 12.80 48.52 -22.27
N LEU A 6 11.48 48.60 -22.41
CA LEU A 6 10.57 47.56 -22.86
C LEU A 6 10.51 47.63 -24.39
N GLU A 7 10.37 46.47 -25.04
CA GLU A 7 9.52 46.16 -26.20
C GLU A 7 10.13 44.98 -26.97
N ASP A 8 9.48 43.82 -26.91
CA ASP A 8 8.95 43.14 -28.11
C ASP A 8 8.33 41.78 -27.72
N LEU A 9 7.00 41.74 -27.80
CA LEU A 9 6.15 40.56 -27.79
C LEU A 9 5.75 40.28 -29.23
N SER A 10 6.12 39.11 -29.77
CA SER A 10 5.45 38.57 -30.96
C SER A 10 5.03 37.13 -30.71
N VAL A 11 3.72 36.95 -30.71
CA VAL A 11 2.99 35.68 -30.69
C VAL A 11 3.17 35.00 -32.04
N GLY A 12 3.63 33.75 -32.04
CA GLY A 12 3.76 32.91 -33.24
C GLY A 12 3.07 31.57 -33.02
N THR A 13 1.92 31.41 -33.67
CA THR A 13 1.10 30.20 -33.80
C THR A 13 1.81 29.12 -34.61
N LEU A 14 1.74 27.87 -34.14
CA LEU A 14 2.03 26.68 -34.96
C LEU A 14 1.00 25.59 -34.66
N GLU A 15 -0.01 25.50 -35.52
CA GLU A 15 -0.78 24.29 -35.77
C GLU A 15 -0.25 23.67 -37.08
N GLU A 16 -0.06 22.34 -37.02
CA GLU A 16 -0.35 21.31 -38.03
C GLU A 16 0.31 21.41 -39.44
N ASP A 17 1.19 20.45 -39.78
CA ASP A 17 0.73 19.21 -40.45
C ASP A 17 1.86 18.24 -40.87
N LEU A 18 1.61 16.96 -40.53
CA LEU A 18 1.79 15.71 -41.30
C LEU A 18 3.14 15.35 -41.97
N ILE A 19 3.66 14.15 -41.64
CA ILE A 19 3.63 12.92 -42.49
C ILE A 19 4.65 11.85 -42.00
N ASN A 20 4.12 10.64 -41.78
CA ASN A 20 4.67 9.28 -41.95
C ASN A 20 5.15 8.40 -40.77
N GLN A 21 4.24 7.48 -40.41
CA GLN A 21 4.35 6.01 -40.41
C GLN A 21 5.52 5.33 -39.67
N GLY A 22 5.15 4.71 -38.54
CA GLY A 22 5.88 3.62 -37.89
C GLY A 22 5.18 3.27 -36.58
N GLY A 23 4.42 2.18 -36.56
CA GLY A 23 3.53 1.84 -35.44
C GLY A 23 4.27 1.53 -34.13
N THR A 24 3.54 1.74 -33.03
CA THR A 24 3.80 1.15 -31.71
C THR A 24 2.47 1.02 -30.93
N PRO A 25 2.38 0.07 -29.99
CA PRO A 25 1.18 -0.73 -29.75
C PRO A 25 0.12 -0.01 -28.90
N GLN A 26 -1.14 -0.26 -29.26
CA GLN A 26 -2.28 -0.03 -28.37
C GLN A 26 -2.10 -0.90 -27.12
N ASN A 27 -1.77 -0.27 -25.99
CA ASN A 27 -2.03 -0.83 -24.67
C ASN A 27 -3.44 -0.41 -24.28
N ASN A 28 -4.42 -1.21 -24.68
CA ASN A 28 -5.76 -1.17 -24.11
C ASN A 28 -5.65 -1.75 -22.69
N ASN A 29 -5.73 -0.89 -21.67
CA ASN A 29 -6.11 -1.23 -20.29
C ASN A 29 -6.35 0.06 -19.48
N ILE A 30 -7.16 0.97 -20.02
CA ILE A 30 -7.73 2.05 -19.24
C ILE A 30 -9.19 1.69 -19.05
N ILE A 31 -9.50 1.11 -17.89
CA ILE A 31 -10.88 1.00 -17.40
C ILE A 31 -11.23 2.38 -16.84
N THR A 32 -12.04 3.13 -17.57
CA THR A 32 -12.77 4.27 -17.03
C THR A 32 -13.82 3.71 -16.08
N ILE A 33 -13.68 3.96 -14.78
CA ILE A 33 -14.69 3.62 -13.79
C ILE A 33 -15.63 4.82 -13.73
N ASP A 34 -16.84 4.65 -14.25
CA ASP A 34 -17.95 5.57 -14.02
C ASP A 34 -18.33 5.52 -12.53
N ASP A 35 -18.48 6.68 -11.91
CA ASP A 35 -18.64 6.91 -10.46
C ASP A 35 -19.92 6.30 -9.83
N ASP A 36 -20.66 5.43 -10.54
CA ASP A 36 -22.02 5.02 -10.14
C ASP A 36 -22.31 3.51 -10.21
N GLU A 37 -21.33 2.64 -10.47
CA GLU A 37 -21.57 1.19 -10.51
C GLU A 37 -20.76 0.40 -9.49
N ASN A 38 -21.45 -0.57 -8.86
CA ASN A 38 -20.89 -1.53 -7.92
C ASN A 38 -19.64 -2.18 -8.53
N VAL A 39 -18.46 -1.80 -8.03
CA VAL A 39 -17.21 -2.49 -8.35
C VAL A 39 -17.36 -3.94 -7.89
N ASP A 40 -17.28 -4.87 -8.84
CA ASP A 40 -17.40 -6.31 -8.63
C ASP A 40 -16.23 -6.80 -7.75
N ASP A 41 -16.52 -7.55 -6.69
CA ASP A 41 -15.50 -8.12 -5.81
C ASP A 41 -14.51 -8.99 -6.58
N ALA A 42 -14.93 -9.62 -7.69
CA ALA A 42 -14.06 -10.40 -8.56
C ALA A 42 -12.99 -9.54 -9.26
N GLN A 43 -13.31 -8.29 -9.65
CA GLN A 43 -12.35 -7.38 -10.28
C GLN A 43 -11.31 -6.88 -9.28
N LEU A 44 -11.71 -6.68 -8.02
CA LEU A 44 -10.79 -6.25 -6.97
C LEU A 44 -9.88 -7.39 -6.48
N ASP A 45 -10.39 -8.63 -6.43
CA ASP A 45 -9.57 -9.82 -6.18
C ASP A 45 -8.56 -10.04 -7.34
N GLU A 46 -8.95 -9.75 -8.58
CA GLU A 46 -8.04 -9.76 -9.73
C GLU A 46 -6.96 -8.68 -9.60
N VAL A 47 -7.31 -7.45 -9.21
CA VAL A 47 -6.35 -6.36 -8.97
C VAL A 47 -5.36 -6.73 -7.86
N ALA A 48 -5.83 -7.28 -6.73
CA ALA A 48 -4.97 -7.70 -5.64
C ALA A 48 -4.03 -8.85 -6.04
N ASN A 49 -4.54 -9.87 -6.75
CA ASN A 49 -3.72 -10.98 -7.24
C ASN A 49 -2.70 -10.53 -8.29
N ASN A 50 -3.08 -9.59 -9.16
CA ASN A 50 -2.16 -8.99 -10.12
C ASN A 50 -1.08 -8.17 -9.40
N ALA A 51 -1.43 -7.38 -8.38
CA ALA A 51 -0.45 -6.63 -7.58
C ALA A 51 0.63 -7.54 -6.95
N LEU A 52 0.27 -8.76 -6.55
CA LEU A 52 1.22 -9.74 -5.99
C LEU A 52 2.15 -10.37 -7.04
N GLN A 53 1.81 -10.30 -8.33
CA GLN A 53 2.54 -10.93 -9.44
C GLN A 53 3.28 -9.92 -10.33
N ILE A 54 3.10 -8.61 -10.13
CA ILE A 54 3.77 -7.59 -10.95
C ILE A 54 5.28 -7.60 -10.66
N PRO A 55 6.14 -7.85 -11.67
CA PRO A 55 7.56 -7.59 -11.55
C PRO A 55 7.75 -6.10 -11.23
N LEU A 56 8.56 -5.78 -10.22
CA LEU A 56 8.95 -4.39 -9.94
C LEU A 56 9.45 -3.76 -11.24
N SER A 57 8.68 -2.82 -11.79
CA SER A 57 9.04 -2.19 -13.04
C SER A 57 10.21 -1.23 -12.81
N ALA A 58 10.94 -0.88 -13.88
CA ALA A 58 12.00 0.13 -13.80
C ALA A 58 11.50 1.47 -13.22
N TYR A 59 10.21 1.77 -13.38
CA TYR A 59 9.57 2.95 -12.80
C TYR A 59 9.52 2.89 -11.26
N ASN A 60 9.18 1.75 -10.67
CA ASN A 60 9.15 1.57 -9.21
C ASN A 60 10.56 1.68 -8.59
N LEU A 61 11.58 1.17 -9.28
CA LEU A 61 12.98 1.29 -8.86
C LEU A 61 13.48 2.74 -8.94
N ASN A 62 13.10 3.47 -9.99
CA ASN A 62 13.46 4.88 -10.13
C ASN A 62 12.91 5.73 -8.97
N LYS A 63 11.69 5.46 -8.47
CA LYS A 63 11.15 6.17 -7.30
C LYS A 63 12.06 6.04 -6.08
N VAL A 64 12.54 4.84 -5.79
CA VAL A 64 13.45 4.58 -4.66
C VAL A 64 14.78 5.33 -4.85
N ILE A 65 15.34 5.28 -6.06
CA ILE A 65 16.60 5.96 -6.39
C ILE A 65 16.46 7.49 -6.29
N ASN A 66 15.31 8.02 -6.71
CA ASN A 66 15.03 9.46 -6.77
C ASN A 66 14.42 10.03 -5.49
N LYS A 67 14.35 9.25 -4.40
CA LYS A 67 13.79 9.69 -3.10
C LYS A 67 12.31 10.10 -3.20
N GLU A 68 11.54 9.38 -4.01
CA GLU A 68 10.10 9.58 -4.16
C GLU A 68 9.31 8.62 -3.27
N TYR A 69 8.07 9.00 -2.94
CA TYR A 69 7.14 8.12 -2.23
C TYR A 69 6.76 6.93 -3.10
N ILE A 70 6.87 5.73 -2.54
CA ILE A 70 6.42 4.50 -3.19
C ILE A 70 4.95 4.25 -2.90
N ASP A 71 4.26 3.67 -3.89
CA ASP A 71 2.83 3.40 -3.88
C ASP A 71 2.49 2.01 -3.31
N ASP A 72 1.20 1.79 -3.07
CA ASP A 72 0.62 0.56 -2.50
C ASP A 72 1.08 -0.70 -3.25
N VAL A 73 1.08 -0.65 -4.58
CA VAL A 73 1.47 -1.77 -5.45
C VAL A 73 2.94 -2.10 -5.26
N THR A 74 3.81 -1.09 -5.14
CA THR A 74 5.23 -1.29 -4.85
C THR A 74 5.42 -1.96 -3.49
N ILE A 75 4.73 -1.50 -2.46
CA ILE A 75 4.78 -2.06 -1.11
C ILE A 75 4.37 -3.54 -1.12
N ASP A 76 3.23 -3.84 -1.73
CA ASP A 76 2.69 -5.20 -1.82
C ASP A 76 3.65 -6.12 -2.58
N SER A 77 4.18 -5.66 -3.72
CA SER A 77 5.13 -6.42 -4.54
C SER A 77 6.41 -6.76 -3.77
N VAL A 78 7.00 -5.80 -3.05
CA VAL A 78 8.23 -6.00 -2.28
C VAL A 78 7.99 -6.97 -1.12
N ILE A 79 6.94 -6.74 -0.33
CA ILE A 79 6.65 -7.61 0.82
C ILE A 79 6.29 -9.02 0.35
N ASN A 80 5.48 -9.17 -0.69
CA ASN A 80 5.15 -10.49 -1.23
C ASN A 80 6.42 -11.26 -1.65
N LYS A 81 7.30 -10.61 -2.42
CA LYS A 81 8.51 -11.23 -2.95
C LYS A 81 9.52 -11.60 -1.86
N ASP A 82 9.81 -10.66 -0.94
CA ASP A 82 10.90 -10.83 0.02
C ASP A 82 10.48 -11.47 1.34
N VAL A 83 9.18 -11.46 1.65
CA VAL A 83 8.63 -12.03 2.89
C VAL A 83 7.78 -13.26 2.59
N VAL A 84 6.67 -13.10 1.88
CA VAL A 84 5.62 -14.13 1.75
C VAL A 84 6.10 -15.32 0.92
N GLN A 85 6.70 -15.08 -0.26
CA GLN A 85 7.20 -16.15 -1.12
C GLN A 85 8.31 -16.99 -0.47
N ARG A 86 8.98 -16.44 0.55
CA ARG A 86 10.03 -17.13 1.32
C ARG A 86 9.50 -17.84 2.56
N ASN A 87 8.31 -17.46 3.03
CA ASN A 87 7.70 -17.92 4.27
C ASN A 87 6.21 -18.20 4.02
N PRO A 88 5.85 -19.42 3.60
CA PRO A 88 4.46 -19.76 3.22
C PRO A 88 3.46 -19.65 4.39
N ASP A 89 3.94 -19.62 5.63
CA ASP A 89 3.12 -19.42 6.84
C ASP A 89 2.81 -17.95 7.13
N ILE A 90 3.21 -17.03 6.25
CA ILE A 90 2.95 -15.60 6.38
C ILE A 90 1.89 -15.18 5.37
N LEU A 91 0.86 -14.51 5.87
CA LEU A 91 -0.14 -13.84 5.06
C LEU A 91 0.24 -12.36 4.86
N LEU A 92 0.14 -11.84 3.64
CA LEU A 92 0.13 -10.39 3.38
C LEU A 92 -1.32 -9.92 3.24
N VAL A 93 -1.71 -8.96 4.07
CA VAL A 93 -2.92 -8.16 3.85
C VAL A 93 -2.51 -7.00 2.95
N SER A 94 -2.96 -6.99 1.70
CA SER A 94 -2.56 -5.99 0.70
C SER A 94 -2.77 -4.54 1.19
N ALA A 95 -1.81 -3.66 0.91
CA ALA A 95 -1.89 -2.22 1.13
C ALA A 95 -3.05 -1.60 0.33
N THR A 96 -3.27 -2.08 -0.90
CA THR A 96 -4.39 -1.67 -1.75
C THR A 96 -5.73 -1.98 -1.07
N VAL A 97 -5.83 -3.16 -0.44
CA VAL A 97 -7.00 -3.56 0.36
C VAL A 97 -7.21 -2.62 1.56
N TRP A 98 -6.14 -2.28 2.28
CA TRP A 98 -6.20 -1.34 3.40
C TRP A 98 -6.72 0.04 2.97
N GLN A 99 -6.15 0.61 1.91
CA GLN A 99 -6.47 1.97 1.46
C GLN A 99 -7.89 2.06 0.89
N GLN A 100 -8.23 1.24 -0.10
CA GLN A 100 -9.50 1.35 -0.83
C GLN A 100 -10.71 0.89 -0.02
N ARG A 101 -10.59 -0.18 0.78
CA ARG A 101 -11.76 -0.79 1.44
C ARG A 101 -11.96 -0.33 2.87
N ILE A 102 -10.90 0.09 3.56
CA ILE A 102 -10.95 0.37 5.00
C ILE A 102 -10.89 1.87 5.29
N ILE A 103 -10.16 2.66 4.49
CA ILE A 103 -10.15 4.12 4.66
C ILE A 103 -11.30 4.78 3.91
N GLU A 104 -11.49 4.46 2.64
CA GLU A 104 -12.42 5.19 1.75
C GLU A 104 -13.90 4.78 1.95
N ASN A 105 -14.18 3.56 2.44
CA ASN A 105 -15.54 3.02 2.57
C ASN A 105 -16.11 3.00 4.01
N TRP A 106 -15.42 3.61 5.00
CA TRP A 106 -15.76 3.51 6.43
C TRP A 106 -16.99 4.33 6.90
N GLY A 107 -17.91 4.68 6.00
CA GLY A 107 -19.17 5.37 6.32
C GLY A 107 -20.40 4.46 6.38
N ASP A 108 -20.30 3.22 5.90
CA ASP A 108 -21.43 2.28 5.83
C ASP A 108 -21.07 0.96 6.54
N GLU A 109 -21.10 1.00 7.87
CA GLU A 109 -20.79 -0.15 8.75
C GLU A 109 -21.64 -1.40 8.42
N ARG A 110 -22.81 -1.23 7.78
CA ARG A 110 -23.69 -2.34 7.38
C ARG A 110 -23.16 -3.13 6.18
N ARG A 111 -22.12 -2.62 5.49
CA ARG A 111 -21.53 -3.26 4.29
C ARG A 111 -20.17 -3.90 4.54
N LEU A 112 -19.53 -3.65 5.68
CA LEU A 112 -18.18 -4.16 5.98
C LEU A 112 -18.07 -5.70 6.00
N PRO A 113 -19.00 -6.49 6.60
CA PRO A 113 -18.86 -7.95 6.64
C PRO A 113 -18.93 -8.63 5.26
N ASN A 114 -19.61 -7.99 4.30
CA ASN A 114 -19.83 -8.52 2.95
C ASN A 114 -18.84 -7.95 1.91
N ARG A 115 -17.97 -7.01 2.30
CA ARG A 115 -17.01 -6.32 1.42
C ARG A 115 -15.58 -6.31 1.96
N LEU A 116 -15.31 -6.97 3.08
CA LEU A 116 -13.95 -7.38 3.34
C LEU A 116 -13.55 -8.26 2.15
N PRO A 117 -12.37 -8.03 1.54
CA PRO A 117 -11.94 -8.90 0.47
C PRO A 117 -12.06 -10.32 1.00
N THR A 118 -12.43 -11.22 0.10
CA THR A 118 -12.08 -12.62 0.22
C THR A 118 -10.57 -12.66 0.44
N ILE A 119 -10.11 -12.47 1.69
CA ILE A 119 -8.77 -12.79 2.15
C ILE A 119 -8.63 -14.19 1.60
N PRO A 120 -7.76 -14.41 0.59
CA PRO A 120 -7.87 -15.58 -0.22
C PRO A 120 -7.90 -16.77 0.75
N ARG A 121 -9.00 -17.54 0.75
CA ARG A 121 -9.24 -18.62 1.73
C ARG A 121 -8.11 -19.66 1.74
N TYR A 122 -7.17 -19.54 0.81
CA TYR A 122 -5.95 -20.30 0.63
C TYR A 122 -4.93 -20.21 1.77
N SER A 123 -5.20 -19.48 2.85
CA SER A 123 -4.48 -19.75 4.08
C SER A 123 -5.35 -19.48 5.30
N THR A 124 -6.24 -20.41 5.65
CA THR A 124 -6.67 -20.53 7.06
C THR A 124 -5.51 -20.93 7.98
N THR A 125 -4.35 -21.26 7.40
CA THR A 125 -3.19 -21.91 8.01
C THR A 125 -2.01 -20.97 8.27
N PHE A 126 -2.12 -19.66 8.03
CA PHE A 126 -1.01 -18.75 8.31
C PHE A 126 -0.76 -18.68 9.82
N ARG A 127 0.51 -18.48 10.19
CA ARG A 127 0.94 -18.21 11.56
C ARG A 127 0.98 -16.72 11.84
N LYS A 128 1.53 -15.93 10.90
CA LYS A 128 1.63 -14.48 11.03
C LYS A 128 0.99 -13.77 9.85
N ALA A 129 0.47 -12.57 10.07
CA ALA A 129 0.03 -11.68 9.01
C ALA A 129 0.82 -10.37 9.06
N VAL A 130 1.23 -9.87 7.90
CA VAL A 130 1.81 -8.53 7.72
C VAL A 130 0.78 -7.62 7.06
N ILE A 131 0.61 -6.44 7.64
CA ILE A 131 -0.45 -5.49 7.29
C ILE A 131 0.21 -4.13 7.08
N PRO A 132 0.53 -3.74 5.83
CA PRO A 132 0.95 -2.38 5.52
C PRO A 132 -0.20 -1.41 5.77
N ILE A 133 0.10 -0.30 6.44
CA ILE A 133 -0.89 0.67 6.91
C ILE A 133 -0.48 2.05 6.43
N HIS A 134 -1.31 2.66 5.58
CA HIS A 134 -1.13 4.03 5.14
C HIS A 134 -1.99 4.98 5.99
N MET A 135 -1.36 5.97 6.62
CA MET A 135 -2.02 6.98 7.46
C MET A 135 -1.45 8.36 7.15
N GLN A 136 -2.29 9.32 6.75
CA GLN A 136 -1.90 10.73 6.58
C GLN A 136 -0.59 10.94 5.80
N ASN A 137 -0.44 10.26 4.66
CA ASN A 137 0.78 10.27 3.82
C ASN A 137 2.01 9.61 4.46
N HIS A 138 1.81 8.70 5.42
CA HIS A 138 2.87 7.97 6.08
C HIS A 138 2.61 6.47 6.05
N TRP A 139 3.61 5.70 5.62
CA TRP A 139 3.59 4.25 5.64
C TRP A 139 4.02 3.70 7.01
N ASN A 140 3.24 2.73 7.48
CA ASN A 140 3.44 1.99 8.71
C ASN A 140 3.25 0.50 8.42
N VAL A 141 3.61 -0.37 9.36
CA VAL A 141 3.33 -1.80 9.25
C VAL A 141 2.85 -2.36 10.57
N ALA A 142 1.88 -3.25 10.53
CA ALA A 142 1.52 -4.07 11.67
C ALA A 142 1.81 -5.54 11.37
N VAL A 143 2.19 -6.28 12.41
CA VAL A 143 2.41 -7.73 12.33
C VAL A 143 1.55 -8.40 13.39
N LEU A 144 0.62 -9.23 12.92
CA LEU A 144 -0.23 -10.08 13.74
C LEU A 144 0.40 -11.47 13.88
N ASP A 145 0.51 -11.96 15.11
CA ASP A 145 0.72 -13.38 15.40
C ASP A 145 -0.63 -14.01 15.76
N LYS A 146 -1.07 -14.99 14.95
CA LYS A 146 -2.38 -15.63 15.08
C LYS A 146 -2.48 -16.48 16.35
N GLU A 147 -1.37 -17.09 16.78
CA GLU A 147 -1.35 -17.97 17.96
C GLU A 147 -1.49 -17.14 19.24
N THR A 148 -0.71 -16.05 19.35
CA THR A 148 -0.75 -15.19 20.54
C THR A 148 -1.84 -14.12 20.47
N LYS A 149 -2.54 -14.01 19.33
CA LYS A 149 -3.56 -12.98 19.06
C LYS A 149 -3.05 -11.56 19.33
N LYS A 150 -1.77 -11.34 19.05
CA LYS A 150 -1.08 -10.08 19.32
C LYS A 150 -0.67 -9.44 18.01
N CYS A 151 -1.13 -8.22 17.81
CA CYS A 151 -0.78 -7.37 16.70
C CYS A 151 0.16 -6.27 17.19
N VAL A 152 1.37 -6.23 16.65
CA VAL A 152 2.35 -5.19 16.97
C VAL A 152 2.37 -4.18 15.82
N PHE A 153 2.11 -2.92 16.14
CA PHE A 153 2.14 -1.80 15.21
C PHE A 153 3.50 -1.08 15.25
N TYR A 154 4.09 -0.86 14.08
CA TYR A 154 5.39 -0.23 13.90
C TYR A 154 5.22 1.05 13.07
N CYS A 155 5.61 2.18 13.66
CA CYS A 155 5.67 3.47 13.01
C CYS A 155 7.11 4.00 13.05
N THR A 156 7.71 4.23 11.89
CA THR A 156 9.10 4.71 11.78
C THR A 156 9.29 6.15 12.29
N LEU A 157 8.19 6.87 12.55
CA LEU A 157 8.13 8.17 13.22
C LEU A 157 7.70 8.12 14.69
N ARG A 158 7.46 6.91 15.25
CA ARG A 158 6.96 6.70 16.62
C ARG A 158 5.61 7.37 16.90
N TRP A 159 4.78 7.49 15.88
CA TRP A 159 3.39 7.87 16.10
C TRP A 159 2.65 6.70 16.72
N GLU A 160 1.72 7.02 17.62
CA GLU A 160 0.78 6.05 18.12
C GLU A 160 -0.31 5.78 17.09
N LEU A 161 -0.87 4.57 17.13
CA LEU A 161 -2.02 4.22 16.32
C LEU A 161 -3.29 4.84 16.93
N GLY A 162 -3.65 6.04 16.47
CA GLY A 162 -4.88 6.72 16.87
C GLY A 162 -6.13 6.21 16.15
N GLU A 163 -7.30 6.69 16.58
CA GLU A 163 -8.54 6.51 15.83
C GLU A 163 -8.57 7.36 14.55
N PRO A 164 -9.24 6.90 13.47
CA PRO A 164 -10.03 5.67 13.35
C PRO A 164 -9.20 4.42 13.02
N TYR A 165 -7.88 4.55 12.84
CA TYR A 165 -7.01 3.49 12.35
C TYR A 165 -6.87 2.32 13.34
N TYR A 166 -6.92 2.60 14.65
CA TYR A 166 -6.92 1.58 15.68
C TYR A 166 -8.12 0.63 15.56
N SER A 167 -9.35 1.16 15.53
CA SER A 167 -10.57 0.35 15.38
C SER A 167 -10.57 -0.48 14.09
N LYS A 168 -10.03 0.09 13.00
CA LYS A 168 -9.86 -0.57 11.71
C LYS A 168 -8.88 -1.74 11.76
N LEU A 169 -7.70 -1.53 12.33
CA LEU A 169 -6.73 -2.61 12.53
C LEU A 169 -7.30 -3.69 13.44
N LYS A 170 -8.00 -3.32 14.51
CA LYS A 170 -8.64 -4.28 15.44
C LYS A 170 -9.63 -5.18 14.72
N LEU A 171 -10.47 -4.61 13.86
CA LEU A 171 -11.41 -5.39 13.06
C LEU A 171 -10.70 -6.41 12.17
N ILE A 172 -9.67 -6.00 11.42
CA ILE A 172 -8.90 -6.91 10.56
C ILE A 172 -8.27 -8.03 11.38
N CYS A 173 -7.63 -7.71 12.50
CA CYS A 173 -7.02 -8.71 13.35
C CYS A 173 -8.04 -9.71 13.89
N CYS A 174 -9.21 -9.23 14.35
CA CYS A 174 -10.28 -10.13 14.79
C CYS A 174 -10.73 -11.06 13.66
N LEU A 175 -10.89 -10.56 12.44
CA LEU A 175 -11.30 -11.39 11.28
C LEU A 175 -10.25 -12.44 10.93
N LEU A 176 -8.98 -12.07 10.98
CA LEU A 176 -7.85 -12.96 10.75
C LEU A 176 -7.70 -14.04 11.85
N CYS A 177 -8.18 -13.74 13.05
CA CYS A 177 -8.23 -14.63 14.20
C CYS A 177 -9.63 -15.23 14.41
N ASP A 178 -10.38 -15.50 13.33
CA ASP A 178 -11.63 -16.26 13.37
C ASP A 178 -12.72 -15.65 14.29
N GLY A 179 -12.71 -14.31 14.41
CA GLY A 179 -13.63 -13.52 15.23
C GLY A 179 -13.18 -13.30 16.67
N GLU A 180 -12.03 -13.85 17.06
CA GLU A 180 -11.50 -13.71 18.42
C GLU A 180 -10.84 -12.35 18.65
N GLU A 181 -10.91 -11.86 19.89
CA GLU A 181 -10.29 -10.58 20.25
C GLU A 181 -8.76 -10.64 20.15
N CYS A 182 -8.18 -9.62 19.52
CA CYS A 182 -6.74 -9.43 19.41
C CYS A 182 -6.28 -8.23 20.23
N GLU A 183 -5.11 -8.38 20.87
CA GLU A 183 -4.39 -7.29 21.50
C GLU A 183 -3.63 -6.50 20.43
N ILE A 184 -3.76 -5.17 20.41
CA ILE A 184 -2.94 -4.29 19.58
C ILE A 184 -1.99 -3.52 20.50
N VAL A 185 -0.70 -3.59 20.21
CA VAL A 185 0.33 -2.82 20.91
C VAL A 185 1.20 -2.06 19.93
N THR A 186 1.69 -0.89 20.34
CA THR A 186 2.74 -0.18 19.60
C THR A 186 4.10 -0.78 19.95
N ALA A 187 4.95 -0.97 18.95
CA ALA A 187 6.32 -1.43 19.15
C ALA A 187 7.12 -0.41 19.99
N PRO A 188 7.97 -0.85 20.93
CA PRO A 188 8.82 0.05 21.69
C PRO A 188 9.76 0.89 20.80
N ASP A 189 10.00 2.13 21.19
CA ASP A 189 10.81 3.12 20.47
C ASP A 189 12.24 2.68 20.11
N ASP A 190 12.82 1.77 20.90
CA ASP A 190 14.17 1.24 20.79
C ASP A 190 14.25 -0.10 20.06
N SER A 191 13.10 -0.65 19.66
CA SER A 191 13.04 -1.95 18.98
C SER A 191 13.28 -1.87 17.47
N PHE A 192 13.32 -0.68 16.86
CA PHE A 192 13.54 -0.56 15.41
C PHE A 192 14.21 0.76 14.99
N LEU A 193 14.69 0.80 13.74
CA LEU A 193 15.30 2.00 13.16
C LEU A 193 14.24 3.06 12.86
N MET A 194 14.46 4.28 13.34
CA MET A 194 13.64 5.44 13.00
C MET A 194 13.96 5.96 11.60
N GLN A 195 12.95 6.47 10.91
CA GLN A 195 13.20 7.18 9.67
C GLN A 195 13.79 8.56 9.93
N TYR A 196 14.68 8.98 9.03
CA TYR A 196 15.24 10.33 9.02
C TYR A 196 14.50 11.25 8.05
N ASP A 197 14.15 10.74 6.86
CA ASP A 197 13.46 11.48 5.81
C ASP A 197 12.04 10.95 5.57
N GLY A 198 11.10 11.83 5.22
CA GLY A 198 9.69 11.49 5.02
C GLY A 198 9.43 10.45 3.93
N TYR A 199 10.17 10.50 2.82
CA TYR A 199 10.04 9.57 1.70
C TYR A 199 10.54 8.15 2.03
N ASN A 200 11.25 7.95 3.14
CA ASN A 200 11.79 6.65 3.52
C ASN A 200 10.77 5.74 4.23
N CYS A 201 9.58 6.24 4.59
CA CYS A 201 8.57 5.45 5.31
C CYS A 201 8.23 4.14 4.58
N GLY A 202 8.00 4.19 3.27
CA GLY A 202 7.70 3.02 2.45
C GLY A 202 8.82 1.98 2.46
N PRO A 203 10.04 2.31 1.98
CA PRO A 203 11.16 1.37 2.01
C PRO A 203 11.47 0.82 3.41
N MET A 204 11.33 1.64 4.45
CA MET A 204 11.59 1.22 5.82
C MET A 204 10.56 0.23 6.35
N ILE A 205 9.27 0.38 6.03
CA ILE A 205 8.28 -0.62 6.45
C ILE A 205 8.48 -1.97 5.76
N CYS A 206 8.92 -1.98 4.50
CA CYS A 206 9.27 -3.21 3.80
C CYS A 206 10.46 -3.91 4.46
N MET A 207 11.51 -3.14 4.81
CA MET A 207 12.66 -3.67 5.54
C MET A 207 12.26 -4.17 6.94
N LEU A 208 11.41 -3.45 7.67
CA LEU A 208 10.93 -3.87 8.99
C LEU A 208 10.13 -5.16 8.89
N ALA A 209 9.18 -5.25 7.97
CA ALA A 209 8.43 -6.47 7.72
C ALA A 209 9.37 -7.66 7.49
N TYR A 210 10.37 -7.50 6.60
CA TYR A 210 11.38 -8.53 6.37
C TYR A 210 12.10 -8.94 7.65
N ARG A 211 12.66 -7.98 8.41
CA ARG A 211 13.47 -8.29 9.59
C ARG A 211 12.65 -8.92 10.70
N ILE A 212 11.46 -8.38 11.00
CA ILE A 212 10.57 -8.91 12.05
C ILE A 212 10.17 -10.36 11.73
N LEU A 213 9.87 -10.65 10.47
CA LEU A 213 9.36 -11.94 10.06
C LEU A 213 10.46 -12.99 9.87
N ASN A 214 11.72 -12.57 9.76
CA ASN A 214 12.91 -13.43 9.85
C ASN A 214 13.52 -13.49 11.26
N ASN A 215 12.88 -12.88 12.28
CA ASN A 215 13.36 -12.81 13.67
C ASN A 215 14.73 -12.10 13.84
N GLU A 216 14.93 -11.00 13.13
CA GLU A 216 16.16 -10.18 13.14
C GLU A 216 16.00 -8.84 13.92
N VAL A 217 14.92 -8.71 14.69
CA VAL A 217 14.54 -7.52 15.46
C VAL A 217 14.25 -7.93 16.89
#